data_AF-A0A420THM7-F1
#
_entry.id   AF-A0A420THM7-F1
#
_cell.length_a   1.000
_cell.length_b   1.000
_cell.length_c   1.000
_cell.angle_alpha   90.00
_cell.angle_beta   90.00
_cell.angle_gamma   90.00
#
_symmetry.space_group_name_H-M   'P 1'
#
loop_
_entity.id
_entity.type
_entity.pdbx_description
1 polymer ?
#
loop_
_entity_poly.entity_id
_entity_poly.type
_entity_poly.pdbx_seq_one_letter_code
_entity_poly.pdbx_strand_id
1 'polypeptide(L)'
;MSTELDAEKQQPGIPIPWERDPENPQNWSLRKKTLNLGIVSILGFITPLESSVIVPGVSLLKEDFHETRPPVTSLVVSIFVLGFAFGPVLLSPLSELYGRRLLLKICNVVTLGFSIGSALAPNIATFIVFRFIAGSFGAGPMNIGGGSIADQVELSKRGFVMSIFFTGYFLGPVIGPVIGGFITKDLGWRWVFWIMAIFKGVMTIVTFFFLTESHHLTIQQRLVKDTGDPTPNKEEPNVSQVLLRALVRPMRMLIRSPIVTGLSLYLALIYGYLYLLFTTFSTVFTEKYGFGIDILGLAFLGVGIGCIVALVVLSWLSDWLQDRLTKKYGESKPE
;
A
#
# COMPACT_ATOMS: atom_id res chain seq x y z
N MET A 1 -39.98 -1.21 26.16
CA MET A 1 -38.68 -1.48 26.81
C MET A 1 -37.57 -0.78 26.03
N SER A 2 -37.80 0.49 25.71
CA SER A 2 -37.03 1.29 24.73
C SER A 2 -36.96 2.75 25.19
N THR A 3 -37.07 2.97 26.50
CA THR A 3 -37.23 4.29 27.11
C THR A 3 -36.40 4.46 28.39
N GLU A 4 -35.65 3.43 28.81
CA GLU A 4 -34.66 3.51 29.91
C GLU A 4 -33.20 3.48 29.42
N LEU A 5 -32.97 3.36 28.10
CA LEU A 5 -31.64 3.20 27.50
C LEU A 5 -30.99 4.52 27.02
N ASP A 6 -31.72 5.64 27.01
CA ASP A 6 -31.23 6.93 26.49
C ASP A 6 -30.91 7.96 27.59
N ALA A 7 -30.87 7.54 28.86
CA ALA A 7 -30.74 8.43 30.01
C ALA A 7 -29.46 8.24 30.85
N GLU A 8 -28.44 7.54 30.36
CA GLU A 8 -27.11 7.57 30.98
C GLU A 8 -26.27 8.72 30.39
N LYS A 9 -26.82 9.94 30.47
CA LYS A 9 -26.05 11.16 30.24
C LYS A 9 -25.13 11.38 31.44
N GLN A 10 -23.84 11.18 31.19
CA GLN A 10 -22.73 11.95 31.77
C GLN A 10 -22.80 12.17 33.28
N GLN A 11 -22.36 11.16 34.06
CA GLN A 11 -21.79 11.46 35.37
C GLN A 11 -20.39 12.08 35.17
N PRO A 12 -20.16 13.32 35.61
CA PRO A 12 -18.84 13.92 35.53
C PRO A 12 -17.90 13.17 36.49
N GLY A 13 -16.92 12.44 35.95
CA GLY A 13 -15.82 11.86 36.73
C GLY A 13 -15.57 10.37 36.61
N ILE A 14 -16.37 9.60 35.85
CA ILE A 14 -16.05 8.18 35.57
C ILE A 14 -15.44 8.08 34.17
N PRO A 15 -14.16 7.65 34.04
CA PRO A 15 -13.55 7.44 32.73
C PRO A 15 -14.34 6.38 31.95
N ILE A 16 -14.83 6.74 30.76
CA ILE A 16 -15.47 5.78 29.86
C ILE A 16 -14.40 4.73 29.50
N PRO A 17 -14.68 3.41 29.65
CA PRO A 17 -13.75 2.39 29.20
C PRO A 17 -13.42 2.57 27.71
N TRP A 18 -12.14 2.48 27.31
CA TRP A 18 -11.69 2.72 25.93
C TRP A 18 -12.50 1.95 24.86
N GLU A 19 -13.00 0.77 25.19
CA GLU A 19 -13.84 -0.05 24.32
C GLU A 19 -15.16 0.65 23.91
N ARG A 20 -15.67 1.55 24.76
CA ARG A 20 -16.91 2.31 24.53
C ARG A 20 -16.66 3.79 24.20
N ASP A 21 -15.40 4.21 24.17
CA ASP A 21 -15.04 5.60 23.86
C ASP A 21 -15.42 5.93 22.40
N PRO A 22 -16.15 7.02 22.13
CA PRO A 22 -16.46 7.47 20.77
C PRO A 22 -15.22 7.82 19.93
N GLU A 23 -14.10 8.17 20.55
CA GLU A 23 -12.84 8.42 19.87
C GLU A 23 -12.17 7.13 19.38
N ASN A 24 -12.51 5.98 19.98
CA ASN A 24 -12.03 4.69 19.53
C ASN A 24 -12.42 4.46 18.05
N PRO A 25 -11.45 4.23 17.15
CA PRO A 25 -11.72 4.05 15.72
C PRO A 25 -12.68 2.91 15.39
N GLN A 26 -12.80 1.91 16.26
CA GLN A 26 -13.79 0.84 16.12
C GLN A 26 -15.22 1.30 16.40
N ASN A 27 -15.43 2.40 17.09
CA ASN A 27 -16.74 2.96 17.41
C ASN A 27 -17.16 4.09 16.46
N TRP A 28 -16.31 4.47 15.51
CA TRP A 28 -16.64 5.50 14.54
C TRP A 28 -17.88 5.16 13.70
N SER A 29 -18.62 6.18 13.30
CA SER A 29 -19.73 6.04 12.37
C SER A 29 -19.27 5.41 11.05
N LEU A 30 -20.14 4.64 10.41
CA LEU A 30 -19.82 3.93 9.16
C LEU A 30 -19.28 4.88 8.09
N ARG A 31 -19.85 6.09 7.97
CA ARG A 31 -19.39 7.13 7.03
C ARG A 31 -17.94 7.53 7.28
N LYS A 32 -17.55 7.75 8.54
CA LYS A 32 -16.18 8.12 8.91
C LYS A 32 -15.19 6.99 8.62
N LYS A 33 -15.56 5.74 8.94
CA LYS A 33 -14.76 4.54 8.61
C LYS A 33 -14.59 4.39 7.10
N THR A 34 -15.68 4.41 6.34
CA THR A 34 -15.63 4.25 4.88
C THR A 34 -14.81 5.36 4.21
N LEU A 35 -14.96 6.61 4.65
CA LEU A 35 -14.14 7.72 4.15
C LEU A 35 -12.66 7.48 4.43
N ASN A 36 -12.30 7.15 5.68
CA ASN A 36 -10.91 6.98 6.08
C ASN A 36 -10.25 5.78 5.39
N LEU A 37 -10.94 4.63 5.35
CA LEU A 37 -10.48 3.43 4.66
C LEU A 37 -10.45 3.61 3.15
N GLY A 38 -11.39 4.37 2.58
CA GLY A 38 -11.41 4.72 1.16
C GLY A 38 -10.18 5.54 0.76
N ILE A 39 -9.82 6.56 1.55
CA ILE A 39 -8.60 7.34 1.33
C ILE A 39 -7.37 6.43 1.38
N VAL A 40 -7.23 5.63 2.45
CA VAL A 40 -6.12 4.68 2.61
C VAL A 40 -6.02 3.69 1.45
N SER A 41 -7.17 3.18 0.97
CA SER A 41 -7.23 2.26 -0.18
C SER A 41 -6.79 2.92 -1.48
N ILE A 42 -7.21 4.15 -1.74
CA ILE A 42 -6.78 4.90 -2.93
C ILE A 42 -5.27 5.16 -2.88
N LEU A 43 -4.72 5.53 -1.72
CA LEU A 43 -3.27 5.68 -1.55
C LEU A 43 -2.52 4.36 -1.80
N GLY A 44 -3.05 3.24 -1.29
CA GLY A 44 -2.54 1.90 -1.53
C GLY A 44 -2.59 1.48 -3.00
N PHE A 45 -3.58 1.96 -3.77
CA PHE A 45 -3.75 1.70 -5.20
C PHE A 45 -2.80 2.52 -6.09
N ILE A 46 -2.60 3.81 -5.77
CA ILE A 46 -1.79 4.73 -6.60
C ILE A 46 -0.33 4.28 -6.70
N THR A 47 0.25 3.79 -5.61
CA THR A 47 1.66 3.37 -5.59
C THR A 47 1.98 2.26 -6.61
N PRO A 48 1.33 1.08 -6.57
CA PRO A 48 1.63 0.01 -7.51
C PRO A 48 1.13 0.32 -8.93
N LEU A 49 0.20 1.25 -9.10
CA LEU A 49 -0.16 1.81 -10.40
C LEU A 49 0.98 2.67 -10.98
N GLU A 50 1.64 3.50 -10.16
CA GLU A 50 2.82 4.26 -10.60
C GLU A 50 4.03 3.35 -10.91
N SER A 51 4.17 2.20 -10.25
CA SER A 51 5.31 1.31 -10.50
C SER A 51 5.34 0.77 -11.93
N SER A 52 4.17 0.55 -12.55
CA SER A 52 4.05 -0.08 -13.87
C SER A 52 3.65 0.87 -14.99
N VAL A 53 3.15 2.08 -14.70
CA VAL A 53 2.66 3.01 -15.73
C VAL A 53 3.73 3.42 -16.75
N ILE A 54 5.01 3.39 -16.37
CA ILE A 54 6.12 3.75 -17.26
C ILE A 54 6.49 2.64 -18.26
N VAL A 55 6.04 1.40 -18.02
CA VAL A 55 6.46 0.21 -18.77
C VAL A 55 6.32 0.39 -20.30
N PRO A 56 5.20 0.90 -20.85
CA PRO A 56 5.10 1.15 -22.30
C PRO A 56 6.02 2.27 -22.81
N GLY A 57 6.40 3.20 -21.94
CA GLY A 57 7.25 4.35 -22.26
C GLY A 57 8.75 4.10 -22.14
N VAL A 58 9.17 2.90 -21.75
CA VAL A 58 10.57 2.56 -21.51
C VAL A 58 11.44 2.75 -22.77
N SER A 59 10.91 2.44 -23.95
CA SER A 59 11.63 2.63 -25.22
C SER A 59 11.93 4.11 -25.49
N LEU A 60 10.96 5.00 -25.27
CA LEU A 60 11.15 6.44 -25.43
C LEU A 60 12.08 7.02 -24.36
N LEU A 61 12.00 6.51 -23.12
CA LEU A 61 12.93 6.90 -22.06
C LEU A 61 14.37 6.52 -22.40
N LYS A 62 14.56 5.32 -22.98
CA LYS A 62 15.86 4.83 -23.45
C LYS A 62 16.46 5.76 -24.51
N GLU A 63 15.63 6.20 -25.46
CA GLU A 63 16.04 7.14 -26.51
C GLU A 63 16.36 8.54 -25.95
N ASP A 64 15.49 9.10 -25.08
CA ASP A 64 15.64 10.42 -24.47
C ASP A 64 16.91 10.54 -23.62
N PHE A 65 17.29 9.48 -22.92
CA PHE A 65 18.53 9.44 -22.12
C PHE A 65 19.75 8.87 -22.85
N HIS A 66 19.62 8.52 -24.13
CA HIS A 66 20.68 7.87 -24.92
C HIS A 66 21.30 6.63 -24.23
N GLU A 67 20.49 5.85 -23.50
CA GLU A 67 20.97 4.67 -22.77
C GLU A 67 20.90 3.43 -23.67
N THR A 68 22.02 2.73 -23.85
CA THR A 68 22.08 1.56 -24.72
C THR A 68 22.15 0.23 -23.95
N ARG A 69 22.42 0.27 -22.63
CA ARG A 69 22.66 -0.93 -21.81
C ARG A 69 21.34 -1.54 -21.31
N PRO A 70 20.97 -2.76 -21.72
CA PRO A 70 19.73 -3.41 -21.28
C PRO A 70 19.57 -3.53 -19.75
N PRO A 71 20.62 -3.82 -18.95
CA PRO A 71 20.47 -3.91 -17.50
C PRO A 71 20.01 -2.61 -16.85
N VAL A 72 20.43 -1.46 -17.37
CA VAL A 72 20.08 -0.15 -16.82
C VAL A 72 18.62 0.17 -17.11
N THR A 73 18.16 -0.10 -18.33
CA THR A 73 16.76 0.06 -18.72
C THR A 73 15.82 -0.84 -17.91
N SER A 74 16.20 -2.10 -17.66
CA SER A 74 15.45 -3.00 -16.77
C SER A 74 15.44 -2.52 -15.32
N LEU A 75 16.56 -1.95 -14.85
CA LEU A 75 16.67 -1.38 -13.50
C LEU A 75 15.70 -0.23 -13.29
N VAL A 76 15.42 0.58 -14.31
CA VAL A 76 14.49 1.72 -14.21
C VAL A 76 13.09 1.28 -13.76
N VAL A 77 12.62 0.12 -14.20
CA VAL A 77 11.31 -0.44 -13.81
C VAL A 77 11.41 -1.14 -12.44
N SER A 78 12.44 -1.97 -12.24
CA SER A 78 12.55 -2.80 -11.04
C SER A 78 12.98 -2.04 -9.79
N ILE A 79 13.70 -0.91 -9.92
CA ILE A 79 14.21 -0.14 -8.77
C ILE A 79 13.08 0.42 -7.89
N PHE A 80 11.92 0.73 -8.48
CA PHE A 80 10.76 1.19 -7.72
C PHE A 80 10.25 0.09 -6.78
N VAL A 81 10.22 -1.15 -7.27
CA VAL A 81 9.86 -2.35 -6.49
C VAL A 81 10.92 -2.67 -5.44
N LEU A 82 12.20 -2.47 -5.76
CA LEU A 82 13.26 -2.59 -4.77
C LEU A 82 13.02 -1.63 -3.60
N GLY A 83 12.55 -0.41 -3.88
CA GLY A 83 12.10 0.53 -2.85
C GLY A 83 11.03 -0.06 -1.92
N PHE A 84 10.09 -0.86 -2.46
CA PHE A 84 9.04 -1.50 -1.65
C PHE A 84 9.60 -2.46 -0.59
N ALA A 85 10.78 -3.02 -0.80
CA ALA A 85 11.40 -3.90 0.18
C ALA A 85 11.99 -3.12 1.37
N PHE A 86 12.54 -1.93 1.14
CA PHE A 86 13.26 -1.16 2.16
C PHE A 86 12.39 -0.16 2.91
N GLY A 87 11.46 0.49 2.21
CA GLY A 87 10.61 1.53 2.82
C GLY A 87 9.82 1.06 4.05
N PRO A 88 9.03 -0.03 3.95
CA PRO A 88 8.16 -0.51 5.03
C PRO A 88 8.90 -0.88 6.31
N VAL A 89 10.15 -1.30 6.17
CA VAL A 89 11.02 -1.69 7.29
C VAL A 89 11.19 -0.54 8.29
N LEU A 90 11.23 0.70 7.81
CA LEU A 90 11.29 1.90 8.63
C LEU A 90 9.91 2.52 8.86
N LEU A 91 9.07 2.56 7.83
CA LEU A 91 7.79 3.29 7.89
C LEU A 91 6.73 2.59 8.74
N SER A 92 6.70 1.25 8.73
CA SER A 92 5.71 0.49 9.51
C SER A 92 5.89 0.69 11.01
N PRO A 93 7.09 0.54 11.61
CA PRO A 93 7.28 0.74 13.05
C PRO A 93 7.11 2.21 13.46
N LEU A 94 7.57 3.14 12.62
CA LEU A 94 7.36 4.58 12.87
C LEU A 94 5.86 4.94 12.91
N SER A 95 5.02 4.25 12.14
CA SER A 95 3.58 4.47 12.18
C SER A 95 2.90 3.94 13.44
N GLU A 96 3.52 2.99 14.15
CA GLU A 96 3.06 2.53 15.47
C GLU A 96 3.50 3.47 16.60
N LEU A 97 4.58 4.23 16.39
CA LEU A 97 5.08 5.21 17.36
C LEU A 97 4.38 6.56 17.24
N TYR A 98 4.30 7.08 16.01
CA TYR A 98 3.85 8.45 15.74
C TYR A 98 2.44 8.51 15.14
N GLY A 99 1.76 7.37 15.02
CA GLY A 99 0.42 7.26 14.47
C GLY A 99 0.37 7.01 12.96
N ARG A 100 -0.77 6.52 12.48
CA ARG A 100 -0.96 6.17 11.06
C ARG A 100 -1.08 7.43 10.21
N ARG A 101 -1.78 8.46 10.70
CA ARG A 101 -2.11 9.67 9.94
C ARG A 101 -0.87 10.46 9.54
N LEU A 102 0.04 10.68 10.48
CA LEU A 102 1.26 11.45 10.23
C LEU A 102 2.14 10.77 9.19
N LEU A 103 2.36 9.47 9.33
CA LEU A 103 3.22 8.71 8.41
C LEU A 103 2.61 8.62 7.01
N LEU A 104 1.29 8.44 6.88
CA LEU A 104 0.61 8.47 5.58
C LEU A 104 0.76 9.84 4.90
N LYS A 105 0.65 10.94 5.64
CA LYS A 105 0.88 12.30 5.11
C LYS A 105 2.32 12.47 4.61
N ILE A 106 3.31 12.03 5.39
CA ILE A 106 4.73 12.10 5.00
C ILE A 106 4.96 11.28 3.73
N CYS A 107 4.45 10.05 3.67
CA CYS A 107 4.57 9.20 2.48
C CYS A 107 4.00 9.88 1.24
N ASN A 108 2.81 10.50 1.34
CA ASN A 108 2.20 11.19 0.21
C ASN A 108 3.02 12.39 -0.27
N VAL A 109 3.48 13.24 0.66
CA VAL A 109 4.28 14.43 0.30
C VAL A 109 5.61 14.04 -0.34
N VAL A 110 6.31 13.07 0.24
CA VAL A 110 7.60 12.60 -0.29
C VAL A 110 7.40 11.97 -1.65
N THR A 111 6.44 11.06 -1.80
CA THR A 111 6.20 10.40 -3.09
C THR A 111 5.71 11.35 -4.17
N LEU A 112 4.92 12.38 -3.82
CA LEU A 112 4.56 13.46 -4.73
C LEU A 112 5.79 14.22 -5.22
N GLY A 113 6.66 14.66 -4.31
CA GLY A 113 7.87 15.39 -4.65
C GLY A 113 8.80 14.58 -5.56
N PHE A 114 8.99 13.29 -5.26
CA PHE A 114 9.81 12.42 -6.10
C PHE A 114 9.15 12.02 -7.42
N SER A 115 7.81 11.96 -7.52
CA SER A 115 7.13 11.83 -8.82
C SER A 115 7.38 13.06 -9.70
N ILE A 116 7.31 14.26 -9.15
CA ILE A 116 7.66 15.51 -9.85
C ILE A 116 9.14 15.50 -10.25
N GLY A 117 10.02 15.09 -9.34
CA GLY A 117 11.45 14.92 -9.62
C GLY A 117 11.68 13.94 -10.77
N SER A 118 10.98 12.81 -10.81
CA SER A 118 11.07 11.85 -11.91
C SER A 118 10.62 12.43 -13.25
N ALA A 119 9.56 13.24 -13.29
CA ALA A 119 9.16 13.96 -14.50
C ALA A 119 10.26 14.91 -15.01
N LEU A 120 10.93 15.60 -14.08
CA LEU A 120 11.98 16.60 -14.36
C LEU A 120 13.40 16.04 -14.40
N ALA A 121 13.58 14.72 -14.31
CA ALA A 121 14.90 14.12 -14.19
C ALA A 121 15.76 14.41 -15.44
N PRO A 122 16.96 15.00 -15.30
CA PRO A 122 17.80 15.39 -16.43
C PRO A 122 18.63 14.22 -16.98
N ASN A 123 18.78 13.13 -16.22
CA ASN A 123 19.53 11.95 -16.63
C ASN A 123 18.96 10.68 -15.96
N ILE A 124 19.36 9.52 -16.47
CA ILE A 124 18.86 8.21 -16.01
C ILE A 124 19.25 7.89 -14.56
N ALA A 125 20.42 8.32 -14.08
CA ALA A 125 20.86 8.05 -12.71
C ALA A 125 19.99 8.79 -11.69
N THR A 126 19.74 10.08 -11.93
CA THR A 126 18.81 10.88 -11.13
C THR A 126 17.39 10.29 -11.17
N PHE A 127 16.95 9.83 -12.35
CA PHE A 127 15.65 9.17 -12.49
C PHE A 127 15.54 7.89 -11.64
N ILE A 128 16.57 7.04 -11.65
CA ILE A 128 16.64 5.80 -10.85
C ILE A 128 16.58 6.11 -9.36
N VAL A 129 17.34 7.11 -8.88
CA VAL A 129 17.32 7.52 -7.46
C VAL A 129 15.93 8.02 -7.05
N PHE A 130 15.31 8.87 -7.86
CA PHE A 130 13.96 9.37 -7.59
C PHE A 130 12.92 8.25 -7.57
N ARG A 131 13.00 7.30 -8.51
CA ARG A 131 12.16 6.09 -8.53
C ARG A 131 12.34 5.25 -7.27
N PHE A 132 13.58 5.04 -6.81
CA PHE A 132 13.85 4.26 -5.60
C PHE A 132 13.22 4.88 -4.35
N ILE A 133 13.36 6.20 -4.19
CA ILE A 133 12.82 6.91 -3.03
C ILE A 133 11.29 6.97 -3.11
N ALA A 134 10.73 7.24 -4.29
CA ALA A 134 9.28 7.20 -4.51
C ALA A 134 8.70 5.80 -4.22
N GLY A 135 9.38 4.73 -4.62
CA GLY A 135 8.99 3.36 -4.29
C GLY A 135 9.03 3.11 -2.78
N SER A 136 10.12 3.53 -2.12
CA SER A 136 10.32 3.35 -0.68
C SER A 136 9.20 3.99 0.15
N PHE A 137 8.89 5.26 -0.09
CA PHE A 137 7.80 5.92 0.62
C PHE A 137 6.41 5.52 0.10
N GLY A 138 6.31 5.12 -1.17
CA GLY A 138 5.06 4.64 -1.77
C GLY A 138 4.56 3.33 -1.17
N ALA A 139 5.46 2.47 -0.70
CA ALA A 139 5.09 1.24 0.00
C ALA A 139 4.55 1.49 1.43
N GLY A 140 4.70 2.70 1.96
CA GLY A 140 4.14 3.09 3.27
C GLY A 140 2.64 2.84 3.35
N PRO A 141 1.81 3.47 2.49
CA PRO A 141 0.37 3.24 2.44
C PRO A 141 -0.08 1.78 2.35
N MET A 142 0.66 0.91 1.66
CA MET A 142 0.34 -0.52 1.60
C MET A 142 0.42 -1.16 3.00
N ASN A 143 1.52 -0.95 3.72
CA ASN A 143 1.77 -1.60 5.00
C ASN A 143 1.01 -0.92 6.15
N ILE A 144 0.99 0.40 6.14
CA ILE A 144 0.22 1.20 7.11
C ILE A 144 -1.28 1.00 6.89
N GLY A 145 -1.72 0.76 5.64
CA GLY A 145 -3.12 0.55 5.30
C GLY A 145 -3.70 -0.70 5.95
N GLY A 146 -2.96 -1.81 5.95
CA GLY A 146 -3.35 -3.00 6.69
C GLY A 146 -3.49 -2.73 8.20
N GLY A 147 -2.53 -2.03 8.80
CA GLY A 147 -2.64 -1.60 10.20
C GLY A 147 -3.87 -0.70 10.45
N SER A 148 -4.14 0.24 9.55
CA SER A 148 -5.28 1.17 9.65
C SER A 148 -6.64 0.45 9.56
N ILE A 149 -6.74 -0.59 8.72
CA ILE A 149 -7.92 -1.46 8.64
C ILE A 149 -8.08 -2.24 9.95
N ALA A 150 -6.98 -2.79 10.48
CA ALA A 150 -7.02 -3.54 11.73
C ALA A 150 -7.45 -2.68 12.92
N ASP A 151 -7.05 -1.41 12.95
CA ASP A 151 -7.41 -0.45 14.00
C ASP A 151 -8.90 -0.02 13.93
N GLN A 152 -9.56 -0.09 12.76
CA GLN A 152 -10.94 0.42 12.55
C GLN A 152 -12.02 -0.65 12.43
N VAL A 153 -11.63 -1.85 11.99
CA VAL A 153 -12.53 -2.93 11.62
C VAL A 153 -12.40 -4.08 12.61
N GLU A 154 -13.55 -4.51 13.11
CA GLU A 154 -13.71 -5.67 13.97
C GLU A 154 -13.14 -6.93 13.31
N LEU A 155 -12.58 -7.83 14.11
CA LEU A 155 -11.90 -9.04 13.64
C LEU A 155 -12.76 -9.87 12.67
N SER A 156 -14.07 -9.99 12.94
CA SER A 156 -15.03 -10.77 12.14
C SER A 156 -15.17 -10.28 10.69
N LYS A 157 -15.01 -8.98 10.44
CA LYS A 157 -15.15 -8.36 9.10
C LYS A 157 -13.80 -7.96 8.48
N ARG A 158 -12.72 -8.06 9.26
CA ARG A 158 -11.40 -7.58 8.87
C ARG A 158 -10.87 -8.27 7.62
N GLY A 159 -11.03 -9.60 7.51
CA GLY A 159 -10.57 -10.36 6.35
C GLY A 159 -11.18 -9.86 5.04
N PHE A 160 -12.49 -9.61 5.03
CA PHE A 160 -13.21 -9.08 3.87
C PHE A 160 -12.78 -7.65 3.50
N VAL A 161 -12.58 -6.76 4.47
CA VAL A 161 -12.12 -5.40 4.17
C VAL A 161 -10.66 -5.40 3.67
N MET A 162 -9.81 -6.27 4.24
CA MET A 162 -8.44 -6.48 3.75
C MET A 162 -8.42 -7.01 2.32
N SER A 163 -9.29 -7.95 1.96
CA SER A 163 -9.32 -8.49 0.60
C SER A 163 -9.69 -7.43 -0.44
N ILE A 164 -10.66 -6.55 -0.14
CA ILE A 164 -10.99 -5.40 -1.00
C ILE A 164 -9.78 -4.46 -1.16
N PHE A 165 -9.11 -4.13 -0.04
CA PHE A 165 -7.93 -3.27 -0.06
C PHE A 165 -6.80 -3.83 -0.93
N PHE A 166 -6.45 -5.10 -0.75
CA PHE A 166 -5.39 -5.75 -1.53
C PHE A 166 -5.80 -6.00 -2.99
N THR A 167 -7.09 -6.21 -3.26
CA THR A 167 -7.59 -6.28 -4.65
C THR A 167 -7.29 -4.99 -5.41
N GLY A 168 -7.56 -3.84 -4.79
CA GLY A 168 -7.17 -2.55 -5.35
C GLY A 168 -5.66 -2.48 -5.61
N TYR A 169 -4.84 -2.81 -4.62
CA TYR A 169 -3.38 -2.84 -4.76
C TYR A 169 -2.90 -3.68 -5.96
N PHE A 170 -3.42 -4.90 -6.14
CA PHE A 170 -3.04 -5.77 -7.26
C PHE A 170 -3.60 -5.33 -8.62
N LEU A 171 -4.66 -4.53 -8.63
CA LEU A 171 -5.22 -3.97 -9.87
C LEU A 171 -4.35 -2.82 -10.41
N GLY A 172 -3.60 -2.13 -9.55
CA GLY A 172 -2.70 -1.04 -9.95
C GLY A 172 -1.74 -1.42 -11.08
N PRO A 173 -0.94 -2.49 -10.92
CA PRO A 173 0.02 -2.93 -11.92
C PRO A 173 -0.59 -3.35 -13.27
N VAL A 174 -1.87 -3.73 -13.27
CA VAL A 174 -2.63 -4.12 -14.46
C VAL A 174 -3.13 -2.89 -15.23
N ILE A 175 -3.70 -1.92 -14.51
CA ILE A 175 -4.24 -0.69 -15.09
C ILE A 175 -3.12 0.26 -15.53
N GLY A 176 -1.99 0.24 -14.82
CA GLY A 176 -0.85 1.12 -15.07
C GLY A 176 -0.39 1.13 -16.53
N PRO A 177 0.01 -0.01 -17.14
CA PRO A 177 0.48 -0.03 -18.52
C PRO A 177 -0.59 0.39 -19.54
N VAL A 178 -1.87 0.15 -19.26
CA VAL A 178 -2.97 0.61 -20.12
C VAL A 178 -2.99 2.13 -20.16
N ILE A 179 -3.05 2.77 -18.99
CA ILE A 179 -3.03 4.24 -18.87
C ILE A 179 -1.71 4.80 -19.42
N GLY A 180 -0.59 4.15 -19.11
CA GLY A 180 0.75 4.53 -19.54
C GLY A 180 0.92 4.51 -21.05
N GLY A 181 0.36 3.52 -21.75
CA GLY A 181 0.47 3.39 -23.20
C GLY A 181 -0.15 4.59 -23.94
N PHE A 182 -1.38 4.96 -23.56
CA PHE A 182 -2.07 6.10 -24.17
C PHE A 182 -1.40 7.44 -23.84
N ILE A 183 -1.05 7.67 -22.56
CA ILE A 183 -0.36 8.91 -22.17
C ILE A 183 0.98 9.04 -22.89
N THR A 184 1.75 7.96 -22.93
CA THR A 184 3.10 8.00 -23.48
C THR A 184 3.09 8.24 -25.00
N LYS A 185 2.10 7.69 -25.71
CA LYS A 185 1.93 7.93 -27.15
C LYS A 185 1.66 9.40 -27.47
N ASP A 186 0.73 10.02 -26.75
CA ASP A 186 0.22 11.35 -27.12
C ASP A 186 1.01 12.51 -26.48
N LEU A 187 1.51 12.31 -25.26
CA LEU A 187 2.16 13.36 -24.46
C LEU A 187 3.63 13.05 -24.14
N GLY A 188 4.08 11.81 -24.37
CA GLY A 188 5.43 11.36 -24.03
C GLY A 188 5.56 10.79 -22.62
N TRP A 189 6.69 10.11 -22.36
CA TRP A 189 6.88 9.31 -21.15
C TRP A 189 6.96 10.15 -19.86
N ARG A 190 7.40 11.41 -19.94
CA ARG A 190 7.51 12.31 -18.77
C ARG A 190 6.14 12.71 -18.22
N TRP A 191 5.15 12.84 -19.10
CA TRP A 191 3.78 13.22 -18.72
C TRP A 191 3.06 12.16 -17.89
N VAL A 192 3.49 10.91 -18.00
CA VAL A 192 3.05 9.84 -17.10
C VAL A 192 3.28 10.23 -15.64
N PHE A 193 4.46 10.79 -15.33
CA PHE A 193 4.79 11.20 -13.97
C PHE A 193 4.12 12.51 -13.55
N TRP A 194 3.85 13.42 -14.49
CA TRP A 194 3.05 14.60 -14.22
C TRP A 194 1.60 14.25 -13.84
N ILE A 195 0.98 13.30 -14.56
CA ILE A 195 -0.37 12.84 -14.25
C ILE A 195 -0.41 12.14 -12.88
N MET A 196 0.59 11.29 -12.58
CA MET A 196 0.71 10.70 -11.25
C MET A 196 0.93 11.76 -10.16
N ALA A 197 1.74 12.78 -10.43
CA ALA A 197 1.95 13.89 -9.51
C ALA A 197 0.66 14.69 -9.26
N ILE A 198 -0.14 14.95 -10.29
CA ILE A 198 -1.45 15.60 -10.13
C ILE A 198 -2.35 14.75 -9.23
N PHE A 199 -2.46 13.45 -9.52
CA PHE A 199 -3.32 12.56 -8.74
C PHE A 199 -2.86 12.45 -7.28
N LYS A 200 -1.56 12.30 -7.05
CA LYS A 200 -0.97 12.33 -5.70
C LYS A 200 -1.11 13.69 -5.02
N GLY A 201 -1.06 14.79 -5.76
CA GLY A 201 -1.29 16.14 -5.25
C GLY A 201 -2.71 16.29 -4.71
N VAL A 202 -3.70 15.89 -5.50
CA VAL A 202 -5.11 15.83 -5.06
C VAL A 202 -5.25 14.95 -3.83
N MET A 203 -4.67 13.75 -3.85
CA MET A 203 -4.75 12.85 -2.70
C MET A 203 -4.00 13.36 -1.47
N THR A 204 -2.93 14.16 -1.65
CA THR A 204 -2.22 14.83 -0.55
C THR A 204 -3.14 15.84 0.12
N ILE A 205 -3.86 16.65 -0.66
CA ILE A 205 -4.86 17.60 -0.15
C ILE A 205 -5.98 16.86 0.58
N VAL A 206 -6.55 15.82 -0.04
CA VAL A 206 -7.61 15.01 0.57
C VAL A 206 -7.14 14.38 1.88
N THR A 207 -5.94 13.82 1.90
CA THR A 207 -5.34 13.21 3.09
C THR A 207 -5.06 14.24 4.18
N PHE A 208 -4.68 15.45 3.79
CA PHE A 208 -4.40 16.51 4.75
C PHE A 208 -5.64 16.88 5.57
N PHE A 209 -6.77 17.08 4.88
CA PHE A 209 -8.03 17.54 5.46
C PHE A 209 -8.92 16.42 6.03
N PHE A 210 -9.05 15.29 5.33
CA PHE A 210 -10.06 14.28 5.64
C PHE A 210 -9.53 13.03 6.36
N LEU A 211 -8.22 12.72 6.26
CA LEU A 211 -7.67 11.56 6.97
C LEU A 211 -7.66 11.83 8.48
N THR A 212 -8.26 10.92 9.24
CA THR A 212 -8.30 10.96 10.71
C THR A 212 -7.32 9.93 11.28
N GLU A 213 -6.75 10.22 12.45
CA GLU A 213 -5.85 9.28 13.13
C GLU A 213 -6.63 8.08 13.63
N SER A 214 -6.15 6.88 13.32
CA SER A 214 -6.76 5.62 13.73
C SER A 214 -5.89 4.80 14.69
N HIS A 215 -4.66 5.23 14.98
CA HIS A 215 -3.84 4.48 15.92
C HIS A 215 -4.31 4.66 17.36
N HIS A 216 -4.79 3.57 17.99
CA HIS A 216 -5.38 3.62 19.33
C HIS A 216 -4.46 4.27 20.38
N LEU A 217 -3.18 3.92 20.41
CA LEU A 217 -2.23 4.45 21.40
C LEU A 217 -1.98 5.96 21.20
N THR A 218 -1.87 6.42 19.96
CA THR A 218 -1.67 7.85 19.67
C THR A 218 -2.88 8.67 20.08
N ILE A 219 -4.09 8.14 19.90
CA ILE A 219 -5.33 8.81 20.32
C ILE A 219 -5.41 8.87 21.85
N GLN A 220 -5.17 7.75 22.54
CA GLN A 220 -5.16 7.70 24.01
C GLN A 220 -4.14 8.66 24.61
N GLN A 221 -2.92 8.71 24.08
CA GLN A 221 -1.88 9.64 24.55
C GLN A 221 -2.29 11.11 24.37
N ARG A 222 -3.01 11.42 23.29
CA ARG A 222 -3.53 12.77 23.05
C ARG A 222 -4.64 13.11 24.05
N LEU A 223 -5.60 12.21 24.27
CA LEU A 223 -6.68 12.39 25.23
C LEU A 223 -6.17 12.62 26.65
N VAL A 224 -5.14 11.89 27.07
CA VAL A 224 -4.49 12.05 28.39
C VAL A 224 -3.84 13.44 28.50
N LYS A 225 -3.13 13.89 27.46
CA LYS A 225 -2.54 15.24 27.42
C LYS A 225 -3.61 16.34 27.50
N ASP A 226 -4.72 16.15 26.80
CA ASP A 226 -5.82 17.14 26.74
C ASP A 226 -6.64 17.18 28.05
N THR A 227 -6.76 16.04 28.77
CA THR A 227 -7.52 15.92 30.03
C THR A 227 -6.69 16.23 31.28
N GLY A 228 -5.36 16.27 31.16
CA GLY A 228 -4.45 16.57 32.27
C GLY A 228 -4.33 15.47 33.33
N ASP A 229 -4.82 14.27 33.03
CA ASP A 229 -4.89 13.15 33.97
C ASP A 229 -3.50 12.48 34.11
N PRO A 230 -2.88 12.43 35.31
CA PRO A 230 -1.55 11.87 35.52
C PRO A 230 -1.61 10.34 35.56
N THR A 231 -1.96 9.71 34.44
CA THR A 231 -1.69 8.27 34.28
C THR A 231 -0.18 8.08 34.12
N PRO A 232 0.40 7.00 34.68
CA PRO A 232 1.83 6.85 34.79
C PRO A 232 2.46 6.90 33.41
N ASN A 233 3.46 7.78 33.24
CA ASN A 233 4.39 7.83 32.11
C ASN A 233 4.71 6.39 31.66
N LYS A 234 4.03 5.90 30.63
CA LYS A 234 4.57 4.80 29.85
C LYS A 234 5.84 5.38 29.24
N GLU A 235 6.99 4.90 29.71
CA GLU A 235 8.31 5.31 29.22
C GLU A 235 8.24 5.51 27.71
N GLU A 236 8.62 6.71 27.24
CA GLU A 236 8.60 6.98 25.82
C GLU A 236 9.41 5.89 25.11
N PRO A 237 8.80 5.14 24.19
CA PRO A 237 9.46 4.01 23.58
C PRO A 237 10.73 4.51 22.88
N ASN A 238 11.88 3.96 23.29
CA ASN A 238 13.15 4.31 22.68
C ASN A 238 13.10 3.95 21.18
N VAL A 239 13.08 4.98 20.32
CA VAL A 239 12.90 4.85 18.86
C VAL A 239 13.89 3.87 18.27
N SER A 240 15.15 3.93 18.68
CA SER A 240 16.21 3.03 18.20
C SER A 240 15.93 1.57 18.59
N GLN A 241 15.40 1.32 19.80
CA GLN A 241 15.04 -0.04 20.23
C GLN A 241 13.83 -0.57 19.47
N VAL A 242 12.84 0.28 19.17
CA VAL A 242 11.65 -0.12 18.40
C VAL A 242 12.02 -0.42 16.96
N LEU A 243 12.81 0.44 16.32
CA LEU A 243 13.34 0.21 14.98
C LEU A 243 14.19 -1.08 14.92
N LEU A 244 15.08 -1.27 15.90
CA LEU A 244 15.92 -2.46 15.96
C LEU A 244 15.10 -3.74 16.17
N ARG A 245 14.08 -3.73 17.04
CA ARG A 245 13.17 -4.88 17.21
C ARG A 245 12.37 -5.16 15.95
N ALA A 246 11.87 -4.13 15.28
CA ALA A 246 11.12 -4.26 14.05
C ALA A 246 11.94 -4.77 12.87
N LEU A 247 13.25 -4.49 12.84
CA LEU A 247 14.21 -5.04 11.89
C LEU A 247 14.59 -6.49 12.23
N VAL A 248 14.97 -6.73 13.48
CA VAL A 248 15.55 -8.02 13.90
C VAL A 248 14.52 -9.13 13.89
N ARG A 249 13.26 -8.87 14.25
CA ARG A 249 12.24 -9.92 14.35
C ARG A 249 11.89 -10.55 13.00
N PRO A 250 11.54 -9.80 11.93
CA PRO A 250 11.28 -10.37 10.61
C PRO A 250 12.53 -11.03 10.02
N MET A 251 13.71 -10.42 10.15
CA MET A 251 14.96 -11.02 9.65
C MET A 251 15.30 -12.34 10.36
N ARG A 252 15.10 -12.40 11.68
CA ARG A 252 15.26 -13.63 12.44
C ARG A 252 14.24 -14.68 12.00
N MET A 253 12.98 -14.32 11.79
CA MET A 253 11.96 -15.23 11.28
C MET A 253 12.30 -15.74 9.88
N LEU A 254 12.74 -14.87 8.98
CA LEU A 254 13.13 -15.20 7.61
C LEU A 254 14.30 -16.20 7.55
N ILE A 255 15.26 -16.12 8.46
CA ILE A 255 16.44 -17.00 8.47
C ILE A 255 16.22 -18.25 9.32
N ARG A 256 15.52 -18.15 10.46
CA ARG A 256 15.40 -19.24 11.44
C ARG A 256 14.15 -20.09 11.25
N SER A 257 13.10 -19.58 10.60
CA SER A 257 11.86 -20.33 10.37
C SER A 257 11.80 -20.83 8.92
N PRO A 258 12.01 -22.14 8.67
CA PRO A 258 12.06 -22.68 7.31
C PRO A 258 10.75 -22.49 6.54
N ILE A 259 9.61 -22.44 7.24
CA ILE A 259 8.29 -22.17 6.64
C ILE A 259 8.25 -20.74 6.09
N VAL A 260 8.70 -19.76 6.87
CA VAL A 260 8.71 -18.34 6.46
C VAL A 260 9.70 -18.14 5.33
N THR A 261 10.89 -18.75 5.39
CA THR A 261 11.85 -18.73 4.28
C THR A 261 11.25 -19.32 3.00
N GLY A 262 10.62 -20.50 3.09
CA GLY A 262 10.03 -21.18 1.94
C GLY A 262 8.93 -20.36 1.27
N LEU A 263 7.98 -19.83 2.06
CA LEU A 263 6.92 -18.95 1.56
C LEU A 263 7.48 -17.64 0.98
N SER A 264 8.50 -17.05 1.61
CA SER A 264 9.13 -15.82 1.13
C SER A 264 9.85 -16.02 -0.19
N LEU A 265 10.58 -17.14 -0.35
CA LEU A 265 11.24 -17.50 -1.62
C LEU A 265 10.22 -17.76 -2.72
N TYR A 266 9.13 -18.45 -2.40
CA TYR A 266 8.03 -18.69 -3.35
C TYR A 266 7.40 -17.37 -3.82
N LEU A 267 7.05 -16.47 -2.89
CA LEU A 267 6.50 -15.15 -3.23
C LEU A 267 7.50 -14.28 -4.01
N ALA A 268 8.78 -14.31 -3.64
CA ALA A 268 9.84 -13.61 -4.36
C ALA A 268 9.97 -14.10 -5.81
N LEU A 269 9.87 -15.41 -6.02
CA LEU A 269 9.89 -16.02 -7.35
C LEU A 269 8.67 -15.59 -8.18
N ILE A 270 7.46 -15.61 -7.60
CA ILE A 270 6.23 -15.12 -8.27
C ILE A 270 6.39 -13.64 -8.66
N TYR A 271 6.81 -12.78 -7.73
CA TYR A 271 7.00 -11.36 -8.00
C TYR A 271 8.10 -11.12 -9.04
N GLY A 272 9.20 -11.88 -8.98
CA GLY A 272 10.26 -11.85 -9.98
C GLY A 272 9.74 -12.18 -11.38
N TYR A 273 8.95 -13.25 -11.53
CA TYR A 273 8.32 -13.60 -12.80
C TYR A 273 7.34 -12.53 -13.29
N LEU A 274 6.51 -11.96 -12.41
CA LEU A 274 5.57 -10.90 -12.76
C LEU A 274 6.27 -9.68 -13.37
N TYR A 275 7.35 -9.20 -12.73
CA TYR A 275 8.08 -8.04 -13.23
C TYR A 275 8.96 -8.36 -14.45
N LEU A 276 9.48 -9.58 -14.56
CA LEU A 276 10.15 -10.05 -15.76
C LEU A 276 9.19 -10.12 -16.95
N LEU A 277 7.93 -10.50 -16.70
CA LEU A 277 6.87 -10.49 -17.72
C LEU A 277 6.60 -9.06 -18.18
N PHE A 278 6.54 -8.08 -17.27
CA PHE A 278 6.36 -6.66 -17.64
C PHE A 278 7.46 -6.11 -18.56
N THR A 279 8.72 -6.42 -18.28
CA THR A 279 9.83 -5.98 -19.14
C THR A 279 9.86 -6.73 -20.46
N THR A 280 9.69 -8.05 -20.43
CA THR A 280 9.79 -8.91 -21.63
C THR A 280 8.63 -8.68 -22.59
N PHE A 281 7.40 -8.47 -22.10
CA PHE A 281 6.25 -8.21 -22.96
C PHE A 281 6.45 -6.95 -23.79
N SER A 282 6.97 -5.88 -23.16
CA SER A 282 7.26 -4.62 -23.85
C SER A 282 8.20 -4.83 -25.03
N THR A 283 9.29 -5.59 -24.83
CA THR A 283 10.24 -5.91 -25.90
C THR A 283 9.62 -6.81 -26.97
N VAL A 284 9.00 -7.93 -26.59
CA VAL A 284 8.50 -8.94 -27.55
C VAL A 284 7.36 -8.39 -28.41
N PHE A 285 6.38 -7.71 -27.82
CA PHE A 285 5.24 -7.19 -28.57
C PHE A 285 5.65 -6.03 -29.48
N THR A 286 6.62 -5.21 -29.08
CA THR A 286 7.12 -4.11 -29.92
C THR A 286 8.02 -4.63 -31.05
N GLU A 287 9.06 -5.42 -30.73
CA GLU A 287 10.08 -5.82 -31.70
C GLU A 287 9.63 -6.95 -32.63
N LYS A 288 8.87 -7.93 -32.12
CA LYS A 288 8.48 -9.12 -32.90
C LYS A 288 7.11 -8.97 -33.56
N TYR A 289 6.15 -8.36 -32.85
CA TYR A 289 4.77 -8.21 -33.34
C TYR A 289 4.46 -6.82 -33.90
N GLY A 290 5.38 -5.86 -33.76
CA GLY A 290 5.21 -4.51 -34.31
C GLY A 290 4.10 -3.70 -33.65
N PHE A 291 3.78 -3.98 -32.38
CA PHE A 291 2.72 -3.27 -31.67
C PHE A 291 3.11 -1.81 -31.44
N GLY A 292 2.16 -0.90 -31.66
CA GLY A 292 2.27 0.48 -31.20
C GLY A 292 2.21 0.59 -29.67
N ILE A 293 2.72 1.70 -29.12
CA ILE A 293 2.79 1.96 -27.66
C ILE A 293 1.39 1.94 -27.02
N ASP A 294 0.37 2.35 -27.75
CA ASP A 294 -1.05 2.33 -27.35
C ASP A 294 -1.59 0.90 -27.21
N ILE A 295 -1.38 0.07 -28.23
CA ILE A 295 -1.86 -1.32 -28.22
C ILE A 295 -1.05 -2.18 -27.23
N LEU A 296 0.23 -1.84 -27.02
CA LEU A 296 1.09 -2.52 -26.06
C LEU A 296 0.51 -2.46 -24.64
N GLY A 297 -0.01 -1.31 -24.22
CA GLY A 297 -0.67 -1.16 -22.91
C GLY A 297 -1.83 -2.14 -22.71
N LEU A 298 -2.61 -2.41 -23.76
CA LEU A 298 -3.75 -3.32 -23.73
C LEU A 298 -3.35 -4.79 -23.57
N ALA A 299 -2.15 -5.19 -24.01
CA ALA A 299 -1.66 -6.57 -23.83
C ALA A 299 -1.55 -6.96 -22.35
N PHE A 300 -1.39 -5.99 -21.45
CA PHE A 300 -1.34 -6.23 -20.00
C PHE A 300 -2.70 -6.52 -19.36
N LEU A 301 -3.81 -6.28 -20.06
CA LEU A 301 -5.14 -6.68 -19.57
C LEU A 301 -5.26 -8.20 -19.38
N GLY A 302 -4.49 -9.00 -20.13
CA GLY A 302 -4.43 -10.45 -19.93
C GLY A 302 -3.96 -10.84 -18.54
N VAL A 303 -2.98 -10.11 -17.97
CA VAL A 303 -2.52 -10.30 -16.59
C VAL A 303 -3.66 -9.96 -15.62
N GLY A 304 -4.40 -8.89 -15.90
CA GLY A 304 -5.57 -8.50 -15.13
C GLY A 304 -6.67 -9.54 -15.08
N ILE A 305 -7.04 -10.08 -16.24
CA ILE A 305 -8.04 -11.17 -16.33
C ILE A 305 -7.55 -12.38 -15.54
N GLY A 306 -6.26 -12.73 -15.66
CA GLY A 306 -5.65 -13.79 -14.85
C GLY A 306 -5.77 -13.55 -13.34
N CYS A 307 -5.51 -12.33 -12.87
CA CYS A 307 -5.67 -11.95 -11.46
C CYS A 307 -7.13 -12.04 -11.00
N ILE A 308 -8.09 -11.59 -11.81
CA ILE A 308 -9.52 -11.64 -11.47
C ILE A 308 -10.01 -13.09 -11.40
N VAL A 309 -9.65 -13.92 -12.39
CA VAL A 309 -9.98 -15.36 -12.39
C VAL A 309 -9.36 -16.04 -11.17
N ALA A 310 -8.09 -15.75 -10.86
CA ALA A 310 -7.43 -16.29 -9.68
C ALA A 310 -8.11 -15.87 -8.38
N LEU A 311 -8.49 -14.59 -8.23
CA LEU A 311 -9.24 -14.10 -7.08
C LEU A 311 -10.56 -14.87 -6.90
N VAL A 312 -11.35 -15.01 -7.95
CA VAL A 312 -12.65 -15.71 -7.89
C VAL A 312 -12.46 -17.18 -7.53
N VAL A 313 -11.54 -17.88 -8.21
CA VAL A 313 -11.29 -19.31 -7.99
C VAL A 313 -10.72 -19.57 -6.60
N LEU A 314 -9.76 -18.76 -6.15
CA LEU A 314 -9.11 -18.93 -4.83
C LEU A 314 -10.04 -18.55 -3.69
N SER A 315 -10.82 -17.47 -3.82
CA SER A 315 -11.83 -17.13 -2.81
C SER A 315 -12.87 -18.24 -2.69
N TRP A 316 -13.39 -18.74 -3.81
CA TRP A 316 -14.33 -19.86 -3.80
C TRP A 316 -13.72 -21.14 -3.19
N LEU A 317 -12.47 -21.46 -3.54
CA LEU A 317 -11.78 -22.63 -3.00
C LEU A 317 -11.49 -22.50 -1.50
N SER A 318 -11.13 -21.29 -1.04
CA SER A 318 -10.88 -20.99 0.37
C SER A 318 -12.17 -21.15 1.18
N ASP A 319 -13.27 -20.53 0.74
CA ASP A 319 -14.58 -20.66 1.38
C ASP A 319 -15.04 -22.13 1.44
N TRP A 320 -14.91 -22.85 0.31
CA TRP A 320 -15.26 -24.27 0.24
C TRP A 320 -14.41 -25.13 1.18
N LEU A 321 -13.11 -24.88 1.25
CA LEU A 321 -12.19 -25.62 2.11
C LEU A 321 -12.50 -25.33 3.58
N GLN A 322 -12.75 -24.08 3.92
CA GLN A 322 -13.09 -23.65 5.27
C GLN A 322 -14.42 -24.26 5.73
N ASP A 323 -15.45 -24.27 4.89
CA ASP A 323 -16.72 -24.95 5.16
C ASP A 323 -16.53 -26.45 5.39
N ARG A 324 -15.72 -27.10 4.55
CA ARG A 324 -15.43 -28.54 4.66
C ARG A 324 -14.66 -28.87 5.93
N LEU A 325 -13.67 -28.07 6.29
CA LEU A 325 -12.89 -28.24 7.51
C LEU A 325 -13.71 -27.95 8.76
N THR A 326 -14.55 -26.90 8.73
CA THR A 326 -15.46 -26.56 9.83
C THR A 326 -16.46 -27.69 10.08
N LYS A 327 -17.04 -28.27 9.02
CA LYS A 327 -17.90 -29.46 9.13
C LYS A 327 -17.18 -30.69 9.69
N LYS A 328 -15.89 -30.85 9.41
CA LYS A 328 -15.09 -32.00 9.85
C LYS A 328 -14.61 -31.87 11.31
N TYR A 329 -14.23 -30.67 11.73
CA TYR A 329 -13.58 -30.43 13.03
C TYR A 329 -14.45 -29.67 14.04
N GLY A 330 -15.65 -29.23 13.67
CA GLY A 330 -16.62 -28.59 14.55
C GLY A 330 -16.28 -27.16 15.00
N GLU A 331 -15.07 -26.67 14.70
CA GLU A 331 -14.62 -25.33 15.01
C GLU A 331 -14.17 -24.60 13.75
N SER A 332 -14.67 -23.39 13.53
CA SER A 332 -14.12 -22.46 12.54
C SER A 332 -12.86 -21.84 13.14
N LYS A 333 -11.69 -22.40 12.81
CA LYS A 333 -10.41 -21.76 13.13
C LYS A 333 -10.12 -20.70 12.05
N PRO A 334 -9.90 -19.43 12.41
CA PRO A 334 -9.36 -18.48 11.46
C PRO A 334 -7.96 -18.92 11.03
N GLU A 335 -7.63 -18.69 9.76
CA GLU A 335 -6.28 -18.91 9.20
C GLU A 335 -5.21 -18.06 9.90
#